data_AF-A0A950AAU7-F1
#
_entry.id   AF-A0A950AAU7-F1
#
_cell.length_a   1.000
_cell.length_b   1.000
_cell.length_c   1.000
_cell.angle_alpha   90.00
_cell.angle_beta   90.00
_cell.angle_gamma   90.00
#
_symmetry.space_group_name_H-M   'P 1'
#
loop_
_entity.id
_entity.type
_entity.pdbx_description
1 polymer ?
#
loop_
_entity_poly.entity_id
_entity_poly.type
_entity_poly.pdbx_seq_one_letter_code
_entity_poly.pdbx_strand_id
1 'polypeptide(L)'
;AITAIGSLATAVVILVTVVVGFRQLDELRRATQLEGAMGIFAELDSPLVDDARVFVTYELPNKLKDPQFRKEIDLSALGDPKVHKELVLLRFFDRVGTYVEEGLIEGDILYKAAFGRILSSWVMLHEVVEIHRRVIGAEFIWKRFEMLKDGAAHWVSRQGVDPAKAMHFISLARSQSGQRTQ
;
A
#
# COMPACT_ATOMS: atom_id res chain seq x y z
N ALA A 1 22.51 25.31 -52.32
CA ALA A 1 23.33 24.48 -51.40
C ALA A 1 23.22 24.94 -49.94
N ILE A 2 23.41 26.23 -49.64
CA ILE A 2 23.40 26.77 -48.26
C ILE A 2 22.09 26.50 -47.51
N THR A 3 20.94 26.62 -48.17
CA THR A 3 19.62 26.38 -47.56
C THR A 3 19.41 24.94 -47.10
N ALA A 4 19.94 23.95 -47.83
CA ALA A 4 19.78 22.53 -47.50
C ALA A 4 20.62 22.13 -46.27
N ILE A 5 21.80 22.74 -46.11
CA ILE A 5 22.67 22.55 -44.94
C ILE A 5 21.99 23.13 -43.68
N GLY A 6 21.35 24.29 -43.82
CA GLY A 6 20.57 24.91 -42.75
C GLY A 6 19.44 24.02 -42.25
N SER A 7 18.64 23.44 -43.15
CA SER A 7 17.53 22.54 -42.76
C SER A 7 17.99 21.27 -42.06
N LEU A 8 19.12 20.68 -42.49
CA LEU A 8 19.72 19.51 -41.84
C LEU A 8 20.21 19.85 -40.42
N ALA A 9 20.87 20.99 -40.25
CA ALA A 9 21.31 21.45 -38.94
C ALA A 9 20.14 21.68 -37.98
N THR A 10 19.06 22.32 -38.44
CA THR A 10 17.85 22.52 -37.63
C THR A 10 17.20 21.20 -37.23
N ALA A 11 17.10 20.23 -38.15
CA ALA A 11 16.53 18.92 -37.85
C ALA A 11 17.32 18.18 -36.77
N VAL A 12 18.66 18.23 -36.82
CA VAL A 12 19.52 17.64 -35.78
C VAL A 12 19.31 18.32 -34.44
N VAL A 13 19.25 19.65 -34.40
CA VAL A 13 18.99 20.38 -33.14
C VAL A 13 17.65 19.97 -32.54
N ILE A 14 16.57 19.88 -33.33
CA ILE A 14 15.25 19.44 -32.85
C ILE A 14 15.34 18.02 -32.27
N LEU A 15 15.99 17.09 -32.95
CA LEU A 15 16.17 15.72 -32.44
C LEU A 15 16.92 15.69 -31.09
N VAL A 16 18.00 16.46 -30.98
CA VAL A 16 18.76 16.57 -29.73
C VAL A 16 17.90 17.19 -28.63
N THR A 17 17.15 18.26 -28.91
CA THR A 17 16.25 18.90 -27.94
C THR A 17 15.17 17.94 -27.46
N VAL A 18 14.58 17.14 -28.35
CA VAL A 18 13.57 16.14 -27.98
C VAL A 18 14.16 15.08 -27.05
N VAL A 19 15.35 14.55 -27.34
CA VAL A 19 16.03 13.57 -26.48
C VAL A 19 16.37 14.15 -25.12
N VAL A 20 16.86 15.38 -25.06
CA VAL A 20 17.15 16.07 -23.80
C VAL A 20 15.85 16.32 -23.01
N GLY A 21 14.77 16.73 -23.68
CA GLY A 21 13.46 16.92 -23.07
C GLY A 21 12.91 15.64 -22.43
N PHE A 22 13.04 14.50 -23.10
CA PHE A 22 12.65 13.20 -22.53
C PHE A 22 13.45 12.85 -21.27
N ARG A 23 14.77 13.09 -21.26
CA ARG A 23 15.59 12.87 -20.06
C ARG A 23 15.18 13.76 -18.90
N GLN A 24 14.87 15.03 -19.17
CA GLN A 24 14.38 15.95 -18.14
C GLN A 24 13.03 15.51 -17.57
N LEU A 25 12.13 14.99 -18.41
CA LEU A 25 10.86 14.43 -17.94
C LEU A 25 11.06 13.21 -17.03
N ASP A 26 12.00 12.32 -17.37
CA ASP A 26 12.32 11.16 -16.52
C ASP A 26 12.89 11.58 -15.16
N GLU A 27 13.79 12.57 -15.14
CA GLU A 27 14.34 13.12 -13.89
C GLU A 27 13.26 13.75 -13.01
N LEU A 28 12.38 14.58 -13.60
CA LEU A 28 11.25 15.17 -12.89
C LEU A 28 10.30 14.10 -12.34
N ARG A 29 9.99 13.07 -13.14
CA ARG A 29 9.14 11.96 -12.71
C ARG A 29 9.74 11.22 -11.51
N ARG A 30 11.04 10.94 -11.55
CA ARG A 30 11.74 10.27 -10.43
C ARG A 30 11.74 11.12 -9.17
N ALA A 31 11.94 12.44 -9.29
CA ALA A 31 11.89 13.35 -8.15
C ALA A 31 10.50 13.37 -7.50
N THR A 32 9.43 13.49 -8.30
CA THR A 32 8.05 13.46 -7.80
C THR A 32 7.69 12.10 -7.17
N GLN A 33 8.14 10.99 -7.76
CA GLN A 33 7.94 9.66 -7.18
C GLN A 33 8.64 9.49 -5.83
N LEU A 34 9.86 10.00 -5.70
CA LEU A 34 10.60 9.96 -4.44
C LEU A 34 9.90 10.79 -3.35
N GLU A 35 9.46 12.01 -3.68
CA GLU A 35 8.71 12.86 -2.76
C GLU A 35 7.39 12.20 -2.31
N GLY A 36 6.64 11.63 -3.24
CA GLY A 36 5.42 10.87 -2.94
C GLY A 36 5.68 9.66 -2.03
N ALA A 37 6.73 8.90 -2.32
CA ALA A 37 7.13 7.76 -1.49
C ALA A 37 7.55 8.20 -0.07
N MET A 38 8.31 9.29 0.05
CA MET A 38 8.68 9.87 1.34
C MET A 38 7.46 10.32 2.15
N GLY A 39 6.46 10.92 1.49
CA GLY A 39 5.19 11.28 2.13
C GLY A 39 4.44 10.07 2.68
N ILE A 40 4.37 8.99 1.90
CA ILE A 40 3.79 7.72 2.36
C ILE A 40 4.56 7.16 3.56
N PHE A 41 5.90 7.14 3.51
CA PHE A 41 6.69 6.59 4.61
C PHE A 41 6.56 7.43 5.88
N ALA A 42 6.56 8.76 5.75
CA ALA A 42 6.32 9.66 6.87
C ALA A 42 4.93 9.42 7.50
N GLU A 43 3.91 9.18 6.69
CA GLU A 43 2.57 8.83 7.21
C GLU A 43 2.53 7.41 7.80
N LEU A 44 3.20 6.45 7.18
CA LEU A 44 3.31 5.07 7.66
C LEU A 44 4.04 4.96 9.01
N ASP A 45 4.93 5.92 9.29
CA ASP A 45 5.63 6.10 10.56
C ASP A 45 4.94 7.11 11.50
N SER A 46 3.74 7.60 11.14
CA SER A 46 3.00 8.53 11.99
C SER A 46 2.46 7.84 13.26
N PRO A 47 2.32 8.58 14.38
CA PRO A 47 1.72 8.04 15.60
C PRO A 47 0.32 7.48 15.37
N LEU A 48 -0.46 8.08 14.46
CA LEU A 48 -1.81 7.62 14.13
C LEU A 48 -1.80 6.21 13.51
N VAL A 49 -0.90 5.97 12.55
CA VAL A 49 -0.75 4.67 11.90
C VAL A 49 -0.14 3.65 12.86
N ASP A 50 0.80 4.07 13.71
CA ASP A 50 1.38 3.20 14.73
C ASP A 50 0.35 2.76 15.77
N ASP A 51 -0.46 3.68 16.31
CA ASP A 51 -1.54 3.37 17.24
C ASP A 51 -2.57 2.42 16.63
N ALA A 52 -2.93 2.65 15.36
CA ALA A 52 -3.81 1.75 14.63
C ALA A 52 -3.20 0.36 14.44
N ARG A 53 -1.88 0.29 14.17
CA ARG A 53 -1.14 -0.97 14.05
C ARG A 53 -1.10 -1.72 15.38
N VAL A 54 -0.86 -1.03 16.49
CA VAL A 54 -0.90 -1.61 17.84
C VAL A 54 -2.29 -2.20 18.11
N PHE A 55 -3.35 -1.42 17.87
CA PHE A 55 -4.72 -1.88 18.04
C PHE A 55 -5.03 -3.13 17.19
N VAL A 56 -4.73 -3.08 15.89
CA VAL A 56 -4.99 -4.18 14.95
C VAL A 56 -4.20 -5.45 15.30
N THR A 57 -2.99 -5.28 15.86
CA THR A 57 -2.12 -6.41 16.22
C THR A 57 -2.55 -7.07 17.54
N TYR A 58 -2.88 -6.28 18.56
CA TYR A 58 -3.03 -6.78 19.93
C TYR A 58 -4.48 -6.80 20.43
N GLU A 59 -5.31 -5.83 20.03
CA GLU A 59 -6.68 -5.68 20.55
C GLU A 59 -7.74 -6.28 19.63
N LEU A 60 -7.61 -6.04 18.32
CA LEU A 60 -8.60 -6.44 17.31
C LEU A 60 -8.91 -7.94 17.34
N PRO A 61 -7.95 -8.88 17.47
CA PRO A 61 -8.27 -10.31 17.51
C PRO A 61 -9.18 -10.72 18.66
N ASN A 62 -9.10 -10.04 19.81
CA ASN A 62 -9.99 -10.29 20.94
C ASN A 62 -11.33 -9.58 20.77
N LYS A 63 -11.33 -8.34 20.27
CA LYS A 63 -12.55 -7.60 19.96
C LYS A 63 -13.41 -8.31 18.89
N LEU A 64 -12.82 -8.95 17.88
CA LEU A 64 -13.54 -9.72 16.87
C LEU A 64 -14.27 -10.96 17.42
N LYS A 65 -13.98 -11.39 18.67
CA LYS A 65 -14.74 -12.45 19.36
C LYS A 65 -16.02 -11.92 19.98
N ASP A 66 -16.12 -10.61 20.23
CA ASP A 66 -17.30 -9.98 20.78
C ASP A 66 -18.37 -9.79 19.68
N PRO A 67 -19.55 -10.44 19.79
CA PRO A 67 -20.62 -10.30 18.81
C PRO A 67 -21.11 -8.86 18.65
N GLN A 68 -21.03 -8.03 19.69
CA GLN A 68 -21.42 -6.63 19.59
C GLN A 68 -20.43 -5.86 18.72
N PHE A 69 -19.13 -6.00 18.97
CA PHE A 69 -18.11 -5.36 18.17
C PHE A 69 -18.15 -5.80 16.70
N ARG A 70 -18.43 -7.08 16.42
CA ARG A 70 -18.63 -7.55 15.03
C ARG A 70 -19.78 -6.83 14.34
N LYS A 71 -20.91 -6.64 15.03
CA LYS A 71 -22.06 -5.88 14.51
C LYS A 71 -21.74 -4.39 14.30
N GLU A 72 -20.88 -3.82 15.15
CA GLU A 72 -20.41 -2.45 14.96
C GLU A 72 -19.54 -2.35 13.69
N ILE A 73 -18.64 -3.31 13.46
CA ILE A 73 -17.82 -3.38 12.23
C ILE A 73 -18.68 -3.54 10.97
N ASP A 74 -19.77 -4.32 11.03
CA ASP A 74 -20.65 -4.52 9.88
C ASP A 74 -21.09 -3.19 9.24
N LEU A 75 -21.32 -2.16 10.07
CA LEU A 75 -21.79 -0.84 9.64
C LEU A 75 -20.67 0.20 9.51
N SER A 76 -19.43 -0.14 9.89
CA SER A 76 -18.36 0.84 10.10
C SER A 76 -17.44 1.07 8.90
N ALA A 77 -17.61 0.40 7.77
CA ALA A 77 -16.73 0.64 6.59
C ALA A 77 -16.63 2.14 6.22
N LEU A 78 -17.73 2.88 6.42
CA LEU A 78 -17.84 4.33 6.23
C LEU A 78 -17.81 5.14 7.54
N GLY A 79 -17.54 4.49 8.67
CA GLY A 79 -17.54 5.05 10.01
C GLY A 79 -16.36 5.97 10.33
N ASP A 80 -16.36 6.52 11.54
CA ASP A 80 -15.32 7.43 12.02
C ASP A 80 -14.05 6.63 12.41
N PRO A 81 -12.88 6.90 11.78
CA PRO A 81 -11.63 6.22 12.10
C PRO A 81 -11.11 6.53 13.51
N LYS A 82 -11.65 7.54 14.20
CA LYS A 82 -11.37 7.79 15.62
C LYS A 82 -12.00 6.75 16.53
N VAL A 83 -13.11 6.15 16.10
CA VAL A 83 -13.82 5.08 16.82
C VAL A 83 -13.28 3.72 16.37
N HIS A 84 -13.13 3.57 15.05
CA HIS A 84 -12.71 2.33 14.40
C HIS A 84 -11.27 2.42 13.90
N LYS A 85 -10.32 2.12 14.80
CA LYS A 85 -8.88 2.22 14.51
C LYS A 85 -8.43 1.30 13.38
N GLU A 86 -9.12 0.18 13.15
CA GLU A 86 -8.89 -0.71 12.01
C GLU A 86 -9.07 0.00 10.66
N LEU A 87 -9.96 0.99 10.58
CA LEU A 87 -10.21 1.76 9.36
C LEU A 87 -9.02 2.64 8.98
N VAL A 88 -8.20 3.07 9.95
CA VAL A 88 -7.01 3.87 9.68
C VAL A 88 -6.07 3.10 8.75
N LEU A 89 -5.76 1.85 9.09
CA LEU A 89 -4.89 1.02 8.25
C LEU A 89 -5.56 0.60 6.94
N LEU A 90 -6.84 0.21 6.97
CA LEU A 90 -7.58 -0.15 5.75
C LEU A 90 -7.58 1.00 4.74
N ARG A 91 -7.94 2.21 5.17
CA ARG A 91 -7.97 3.41 4.32
C ARG A 91 -6.57 3.83 3.89
N PHE A 92 -5.59 3.75 4.79
CA PHE A 92 -4.22 4.05 4.45
C PHE A 92 -3.72 3.16 3.31
N PHE A 93 -3.79 1.83 3.46
CA PHE A 93 -3.28 0.93 2.43
C PHE A 93 -4.14 0.92 1.16
N ASP A 94 -5.46 1.08 1.25
CA ASP A 94 -6.29 1.19 0.05
C ASP A 94 -5.96 2.45 -0.76
N ARG A 95 -5.75 3.59 -0.09
CA ARG A 95 -5.31 4.83 -0.73
C ARG A 95 -3.91 4.71 -1.34
N VAL A 96 -2.96 4.09 -0.63
CA VAL A 96 -1.63 3.80 -1.18
C VAL A 96 -1.75 2.88 -2.41
N GLY A 97 -2.67 1.93 -2.37
CA GLY A 97 -2.97 1.04 -3.49
C GLY A 97 -3.45 1.84 -4.71
N THR A 98 -4.30 2.86 -4.51
CA THR A 98 -4.68 3.79 -5.58
C THR A 98 -3.47 4.47 -6.20
N TYR A 99 -2.51 4.94 -5.40
CA TYR A 99 -1.32 5.60 -5.94
C TYR A 99 -0.42 4.68 -6.75
N VAL A 100 -0.36 3.40 -6.39
CA VAL A 100 0.37 2.39 -7.16
C VAL A 100 -0.41 2.00 -8.43
N GLU A 101 -1.72 1.80 -8.34
CA GLU A 101 -2.61 1.48 -9.47
C GLU A 101 -2.54 2.56 -10.56
N GLU A 102 -2.56 3.83 -10.15
CA GLU A 102 -2.47 4.99 -11.06
C GLU A 102 -1.04 5.32 -11.52
N GLY A 103 -0.03 4.54 -11.11
CA GLY A 103 1.37 4.73 -11.51
C GLY A 103 2.02 6.01 -10.97
N LEU A 104 1.40 6.65 -9.97
CA LEU A 104 1.95 7.81 -9.26
C LEU A 104 3.15 7.41 -8.41
N ILE A 105 3.13 6.17 -7.89
CA ILE A 105 4.21 5.61 -7.08
C ILE A 105 4.57 4.24 -7.61
N GLU A 106 5.87 4.00 -7.80
CA GLU A 106 6.37 2.71 -8.24
C GLU A 106 6.27 1.70 -7.09
N GLY A 107 5.48 0.64 -7.29
CA GLY A 107 5.23 -0.38 -6.28
C GLY A 107 6.52 -1.00 -5.72
N ASP A 108 7.54 -1.20 -6.55
CA ASP A 108 8.82 -1.80 -6.10
C ASP A 108 9.55 -0.99 -5.02
N ILE A 109 9.46 0.35 -5.07
CA ILE A 109 10.01 1.23 -4.02
C ILE A 109 9.28 0.97 -2.70
N LEU A 110 7.95 0.92 -2.77
CA LEU A 110 7.10 0.66 -1.61
C LEU A 110 7.32 -0.75 -1.04
N TYR A 111 7.33 -1.78 -1.88
CA TYR A 111 7.50 -3.16 -1.45
C TYR A 111 8.86 -3.39 -0.81
N LYS A 112 9.94 -2.83 -1.38
CA LYS A 112 11.28 -2.92 -0.81
C LYS A 112 11.35 -2.36 0.62
N ALA A 113 10.67 -1.26 0.89
CA ALA A 113 10.70 -0.61 2.19
C ALA A 113 9.66 -1.17 3.18
N ALA A 114 8.49 -1.60 2.69
CA ALA A 114 7.30 -1.80 3.51
C ALA A 114 6.58 -3.14 3.30
N PHE A 115 7.11 -4.11 2.54
CA PHE A 115 6.43 -5.39 2.31
C PHE A 115 5.97 -6.07 3.62
N GLY A 116 6.80 -6.03 4.67
CA GLY A 116 6.48 -6.65 5.95
C GLY A 116 5.27 -6.00 6.63
N ARG A 117 5.15 -4.67 6.55
CA ARG A 117 4.00 -3.91 7.06
C ARG A 117 2.74 -4.21 6.22
N ILE A 118 2.85 -4.22 4.89
CA ILE A 118 1.72 -4.51 3.99
C ILE A 118 1.17 -5.93 4.25
N LEU A 119 2.03 -6.94 4.21
CA LEU A 119 1.61 -8.33 4.40
C LEU A 119 1.07 -8.59 5.80
N SER A 120 1.69 -8.01 6.84
CA SER A 120 1.20 -8.20 8.20
C SER A 120 -0.12 -7.51 8.46
N SER A 121 -0.30 -6.27 8.01
CA SER A 121 -1.58 -5.59 8.09
C SER A 121 -2.67 -6.37 7.34
N TRP A 122 -2.40 -6.95 6.17
CA TRP A 122 -3.38 -7.77 5.46
C TRP A 122 -3.79 -8.99 6.29
N VAL A 123 -2.82 -9.75 6.83
CA VAL A 123 -3.10 -10.94 7.66
C VAL A 123 -3.98 -10.58 8.87
N MET A 124 -3.77 -9.42 9.49
CA MET A 124 -4.55 -8.97 10.63
C MET A 124 -5.95 -8.47 10.25
N LEU A 125 -6.08 -7.83 9.09
CA LEU A 125 -7.31 -7.14 8.68
C LEU A 125 -8.20 -7.94 7.73
N HIS A 126 -7.74 -9.05 7.17
CA HIS A 126 -8.51 -9.80 6.15
C HIS A 126 -9.92 -10.18 6.65
N GLU A 127 -10.09 -10.57 7.91
CA GLU A 127 -11.41 -10.89 8.45
C GLU A 127 -12.35 -9.67 8.46
N VAL A 128 -11.82 -8.47 8.76
CA VAL A 128 -12.58 -7.21 8.69
C VAL A 128 -12.96 -6.88 7.24
N VAL A 129 -12.03 -7.09 6.30
CA VAL A 129 -12.30 -6.91 4.86
C VAL A 129 -13.45 -7.80 4.40
N GLU A 130 -13.41 -9.09 4.77
CA GLU A 130 -14.47 -10.05 4.42
C GLU A 130 -15.82 -9.71 5.05
N ILE A 131 -15.83 -9.20 6.29
CA ILE A 131 -17.04 -8.68 6.93
C ILE A 131 -17.61 -7.51 6.11
N HIS A 132 -16.78 -6.50 5.81
CA HIS A 132 -17.21 -5.33 5.04
C HIS A 132 -17.74 -5.71 3.65
N ARG A 133 -17.07 -6.60 2.93
CA ARG A 133 -17.49 -7.09 1.61
C ARG A 133 -18.86 -7.76 1.66
N ARG A 134 -19.07 -8.63 2.66
CA ARG A 134 -20.33 -9.35 2.86
C ARG A 134 -21.49 -8.42 3.15
N VAL A 135 -21.29 -7.42 4.01
CA VAL A 135 -22.36 -6.51 4.44
C VAL A 135 -22.73 -5.51 3.36
N ILE A 136 -21.74 -4.95 2.67
CA ILE A 136 -21.97 -3.97 1.59
C ILE A 136 -22.43 -4.68 0.31
N GLY A 137 -22.07 -5.95 0.11
CA GLY A 137 -22.31 -6.68 -1.13
C GLY A 137 -21.42 -6.23 -2.28
N ALA A 138 -20.21 -5.75 -1.97
CA ALA A 138 -19.30 -5.12 -2.92
C ALA A 138 -17.86 -5.65 -2.79
N GLU A 139 -17.47 -6.51 -3.73
CA GLU A 139 -16.11 -7.08 -3.80
C GLU A 139 -15.01 -6.03 -4.04
N PHE A 140 -15.37 -4.87 -4.60
CA PHE A 140 -14.40 -3.81 -4.86
C PHE A 140 -13.92 -3.08 -3.60
N ILE A 141 -14.60 -3.27 -2.46
CA ILE A 141 -14.22 -2.68 -1.19
C ILE A 141 -12.88 -3.26 -0.74
N TRP A 142 -11.94 -2.37 -0.44
CA TRP A 142 -10.54 -2.68 -0.07
C TRP A 142 -9.72 -3.41 -1.14
N LYS A 143 -10.19 -3.43 -2.39
CA LYS A 143 -9.53 -4.13 -3.50
C LYS A 143 -8.12 -3.62 -3.77
N ARG A 144 -7.84 -2.34 -3.51
CA ARG A 144 -6.51 -1.77 -3.76
C ARG A 144 -5.53 -2.15 -2.67
N PHE A 145 -6.01 -2.34 -1.44
CA PHE A 145 -5.20 -2.97 -0.40
C PHE A 145 -4.87 -4.44 -0.75
N GLU A 146 -5.83 -5.20 -1.28
CA GLU A 146 -5.57 -6.57 -1.75
C GLU A 146 -4.52 -6.60 -2.86
N MET A 147 -4.66 -5.71 -3.85
CA MET A 147 -3.67 -5.52 -4.91
C MET A 147 -2.27 -5.20 -4.36
N LEU A 148 -2.16 -4.33 -3.34
CA LEU A 148 -0.88 -4.07 -2.68
C LEU A 148 -0.30 -5.31 -2.01
N LYS A 149 -1.13 -6.09 -1.32
CA LYS A 149 -0.70 -7.34 -0.68
C LYS A 149 -0.21 -8.34 -1.73
N ASP A 150 -0.89 -8.46 -2.87
CA ASP A 150 -0.45 -9.32 -3.96
C ASP A 150 0.87 -8.84 -4.59
N GLY A 151 1.01 -7.54 -4.82
CA GLY A 151 2.25 -6.93 -5.30
C GLY A 151 3.42 -7.15 -4.33
N ALA A 152 3.20 -6.99 -3.03
CA ALA A 152 4.20 -7.26 -2.00
C ALA A 152 4.57 -8.76 -1.96
N ALA A 153 3.60 -9.66 -2.04
CA ALA A 153 3.84 -11.11 -2.10
C ALA A 153 4.66 -11.49 -3.34
N HIS A 154 4.31 -10.96 -4.50
CA HIS A 154 5.06 -11.16 -5.74
C HIS A 154 6.49 -10.63 -5.63
N TRP A 155 6.68 -9.43 -5.06
CA TRP A 155 8.00 -8.85 -4.81
C TRP A 155 8.86 -9.76 -3.92
N VAL A 156 8.30 -10.26 -2.81
CA VAL A 156 8.98 -11.20 -1.89
C VAL A 156 9.38 -12.50 -2.61
N SER A 157 8.50 -13.03 -3.46
CA SER A 157 8.79 -14.21 -4.28
C SER A 157 9.97 -13.99 -5.23
N ARG A 158 10.09 -12.80 -5.84
CA ARG A 158 11.24 -12.45 -6.69
C ARG A 158 12.55 -12.37 -5.92
N GLN A 159 12.51 -12.15 -4.61
CA GLN A 159 13.69 -12.20 -3.73
C GLN A 159 14.03 -13.63 -3.26
N GLY A 160 13.32 -14.65 -3.75
CA GLY A 160 13.56 -16.06 -3.39
C GLY A 160 12.92 -16.48 -2.05
N VAL A 161 12.02 -15.67 -1.50
CA VAL A 161 11.29 -15.98 -0.28
C VAL A 161 9.87 -16.42 -0.63
N ASP A 162 9.45 -17.57 -0.13
CA ASP A 162 8.08 -18.07 -0.29
C ASP A 162 7.08 -17.15 0.45
N PRO A 163 6.14 -16.49 -0.26
CA PRO A 163 5.17 -15.59 0.37
C PRO A 163 4.26 -16.30 1.37
N ALA A 164 3.95 -17.59 1.15
CA ALA A 164 3.14 -18.37 2.08
C ALA A 164 3.88 -18.58 3.40
N LYS A 165 5.19 -18.84 3.36
CA LYS A 165 6.02 -18.91 4.57
C LYS A 165 6.12 -17.57 5.29
N ALA A 166 6.26 -16.46 4.54
CA ALA A 166 6.28 -15.13 5.13
C ALA A 166 4.96 -14.79 5.85
N MET A 167 3.81 -15.02 5.19
CA MET A 167 2.49 -14.84 5.80
C MET A 167 2.26 -15.81 6.97
N HIS A 168 2.72 -17.05 6.87
CA HIS A 168 2.62 -18.02 7.94
C HIS A 168 3.42 -17.58 9.17
N PHE A 169 4.66 -17.14 9.00
CA PHE A 169 5.48 -16.61 10.09
C PHE A 169 4.80 -15.43 10.79
N ILE A 170 4.22 -14.51 10.02
CA ILE A 170 3.44 -13.40 10.56
C ILE A 170 2.20 -13.90 11.34
N SER A 171 1.50 -14.90 10.82
CA SER A 171 0.34 -15.49 11.50
C SER A 171 0.74 -16.21 12.81
N LEU A 172 1.92 -16.83 12.86
CA LEU A 172 2.45 -17.45 14.07
C LEU A 172 2.81 -16.38 15.10
N ALA A 173 3.50 -15.31 14.69
CA ALA A 173 3.82 -14.19 15.57
C ALA A 173 2.56 -13.57 16.20
N ARG A 174 1.46 -13.48 15.44
CA ARG A 174 0.13 -13.08 15.93
C ARG A 174 -0.39 -14.03 17.02
N SER A 175 -0.28 -15.34 16.81
CA SER A 175 -0.80 -16.32 17.77
C SER A 175 -0.07 -16.27 19.11
N GLN A 176 1.25 -16.01 19.09
CA GLN A 176 2.08 -15.93 20.29
C GLN A 176 1.92 -14.61 21.05
N SER A 177 1.69 -13.49 20.37
CA SER A 177 1.49 -12.20 21.05
C SER A 177 0.21 -12.18 21.89
N GLY A 178 -0.85 -12.83 21.43
CA GLY A 178 -2.12 -12.94 22.16
C GLY A 178 -2.04 -13.77 23.45
N GLN A 179 -1.01 -14.61 23.63
CA GLN A 179 -0.81 -15.40 24.86
C GLN A 179 -0.03 -14.65 25.94
N ARG A 180 0.71 -13.58 25.62
CA ARG A 180 1.52 -12.83 26.60
C ARG A 180 0.75 -11.75 27.36
N THR A 181 -0.48 -11.45 26.95
CA THR A 181 -1.32 -10.38 27.53
C THR A 181 -2.43 -10.92 28.45
N GLN A 182 -2.44 -12.22 28.73
CA GLN A 182 -3.26 -12.87 29.76
C GLN A 182 -2.41 -13.18 30.99
#